data_AF-A0A3A6DAF5-F1
#
_entry.id   AF-A0A3A6DAF5-F1
#
_cell.length_a   1.000
_cell.length_b   1.000
_cell.length_c   1.000
_cell.angle_alpha   90.00
_cell.angle_beta   90.00
_cell.angle_gamma   90.00
#
_symmetry.space_group_name_H-M   'P 1'
#
loop_
_entity.id
_entity.type
_entity.pdbx_description
1 polymer ?
#
loop_
_entity_poly.entity_id
_entity_poly.type
_entity_poly.pdbx_seq_one_letter_code
_entity_poly.pdbx_strand_id
1 'polypeptide(L)'
;MFEETRKYTEETYRTKDELAEELELEGVVLEAVWKQIEEYRSLFRREFNFSIFSGSLVLTATCCRKLQHTSELLFRCHKEQGTASALQKVMLLVQGQKHWLQRAMELLSLPPLACDVSAFLEDEEEPLLLRCFLLSVLHADTQICACILLHAACPVNPTLICEQEVYQKTASDLTPRFLAFLDGIRLQISRSMLSLTETDITASQTMQLQELQVRFPELREQQLLFYVDHRKPYCYYTIRQFMEYAGVCNETARCAMEQLVQRQCYQRRRVGKKYVYYTV
;
A
#
# COMPACT_ATOMS: atom_id res chain seq x y z
N MET A 1 1.60 37.60 10.09
CA MET A 1 0.36 37.35 9.31
C MET A 1 0.61 36.42 8.12
N PHE A 2 1.59 36.66 7.22
CA PHE A 2 1.95 35.70 6.14
C PHE A 2 2.43 34.32 6.64
N GLU A 3 3.07 34.25 7.82
CA GLU A 3 3.52 32.97 8.38
C GLU A 3 2.34 32.10 8.85
N GLU A 4 1.25 32.70 9.35
CA GLU A 4 0.06 31.97 9.81
C GLU A 4 -0.76 31.45 8.62
N THR A 5 -0.86 32.21 7.52
CA THR A 5 -1.60 31.76 6.33
C THR A 5 -0.87 30.63 5.58
N ARG A 6 0.47 30.62 5.60
CA ARG A 6 1.29 29.55 5.02
C ARG A 6 1.05 28.20 5.69
N LYS A 7 0.84 28.18 7.02
CA LYS A 7 0.54 26.97 7.80
C LYS A 7 -0.67 26.21 7.23
N TYR A 8 -1.73 26.92 6.86
CA TYR A 8 -2.99 26.36 6.32
C TYR A 8 -2.92 25.86 4.87
N THR A 9 -1.71 25.88 4.28
CA THR A 9 -1.45 25.31 2.96
C THR A 9 -0.28 24.31 2.99
N GLU A 10 0.78 24.58 3.75
CA GLU A 10 1.97 23.72 3.77
C GLU A 10 2.00 22.69 4.89
N GLU A 11 1.51 23.00 6.09
CA GLU A 11 1.51 22.07 7.22
C GLU A 11 0.20 21.29 7.28
N THR A 12 -0.91 22.01 7.21
CA THR A 12 -2.27 21.47 7.22
C THR A 12 -3.04 22.08 6.07
N TYR A 13 -3.36 21.31 5.05
CA TYR A 13 -4.14 21.82 3.92
C TYR A 13 -5.62 21.93 4.32
N ARG A 14 -6.06 23.15 4.66
CA ARG A 14 -7.43 23.40 5.12
C ARG A 14 -8.38 23.83 4.01
N THR A 15 -9.62 23.37 4.05
CA THR A 15 -10.70 23.98 3.27
C THR A 15 -11.17 25.26 3.96
N LYS A 16 -11.95 26.09 3.25
CA LYS A 16 -12.51 27.32 3.83
C LYS A 16 -13.42 27.02 5.02
N ASP A 17 -14.22 25.96 4.90
CA ASP A 17 -15.15 25.52 5.93
C ASP A 17 -14.38 25.04 7.18
N GLU A 18 -13.35 24.20 7.01
CA GLU A 18 -12.48 23.76 8.11
C GLU A 18 -11.76 24.90 8.81
N LEU A 19 -11.34 25.92 8.04
CA LEU A 19 -10.67 27.10 8.60
C LEU A 19 -11.64 27.96 9.43
N ALA A 20 -12.88 28.12 8.96
CA ALA A 20 -13.93 28.83 9.67
C ALA A 20 -14.22 28.17 11.03
N GLU A 21 -14.31 26.85 11.06
CA GLU A 21 -14.51 26.06 12.27
C GLU A 21 -13.30 26.13 13.21
N GLU A 22 -12.07 25.96 12.71
CA GLU A 22 -10.85 25.93 13.55
C GLU A 22 -10.56 27.28 14.22
N LEU A 23 -10.86 28.38 13.54
CA LEU A 23 -10.56 29.74 14.02
C LEU A 23 -11.76 30.47 14.61
N GLU A 24 -12.95 29.85 14.62
CA GLU A 24 -14.21 30.48 15.03
C GLU A 24 -14.45 31.81 14.29
N LEU A 25 -14.13 31.86 12.99
CA LEU A 25 -14.22 33.06 12.16
C LEU A 25 -15.43 33.01 11.22
N GLU A 26 -16.15 34.14 11.15
CA GLU A 26 -17.29 34.30 10.24
C GLU A 26 -17.22 35.62 9.46
N GLY A 27 -17.96 35.67 8.35
CA GLY A 27 -18.16 36.89 7.57
C GLY A 27 -16.87 37.48 6.99
N VAL A 28 -16.71 38.80 7.09
CA VAL A 28 -15.65 39.56 6.38
C VAL A 28 -14.24 39.16 6.82
N VAL A 29 -14.06 38.77 8.08
CA VAL A 29 -12.74 38.37 8.60
C VAL A 29 -12.28 37.06 7.97
N LEU A 30 -13.18 36.06 7.90
CA LEU A 30 -12.92 34.80 7.22
C LEU A 30 -12.58 35.02 5.74
N GLU A 31 -13.33 35.88 5.03
CA GLU A 31 -13.05 36.18 3.62
C GLU A 31 -11.67 36.82 3.42
N ALA A 32 -11.27 37.73 4.31
CA ALA A 32 -9.97 38.39 4.22
C ALA A 32 -8.82 37.40 4.43
N VAL A 33 -8.92 36.51 5.42
CA VAL A 33 -7.93 35.46 5.68
C VAL A 33 -7.91 34.44 4.53
N TRP A 34 -9.08 34.01 4.07
CA TRP A 34 -9.20 33.05 2.96
C TRP A 34 -8.61 33.61 1.67
N LYS A 35 -8.82 34.90 1.39
CA LYS A 35 -8.23 35.57 0.23
C LYS A 35 -6.70 35.52 0.27
N GLN A 36 -6.08 35.79 1.42
CA GLN A 36 -4.63 35.69 1.56
C GLN A 36 -4.12 34.26 1.33
N ILE A 37 -4.87 33.25 1.79
CA ILE A 37 -4.55 31.83 1.55
C ILE A 37 -4.66 31.50 0.06
N GLU A 38 -5.72 31.92 -0.63
CA GLU A 38 -5.90 31.71 -2.07
C GLU A 38 -4.83 32.43 -2.91
N GLU A 39 -4.47 33.67 -2.53
CA GLU A 39 -3.36 34.40 -3.14
C GLU A 39 -2.06 33.60 -3.01
N TYR A 40 -1.76 33.06 -1.83
CA TYR A 40 -0.60 32.19 -1.63
C TYR A 40 -0.67 30.90 -2.46
N ARG A 41 -1.81 30.20 -2.46
CA ARG A 41 -2.02 28.94 -3.19
C ARG A 41 -1.88 29.11 -4.70
N SER A 42 -2.28 30.27 -5.23
CA SER A 42 -2.18 30.59 -6.65
C SER A 42 -0.74 30.49 -7.20
N LEU A 43 0.27 30.75 -6.35
CA LEU A 43 1.70 30.65 -6.72
C LEU A 43 2.14 29.22 -7.05
N PHE A 44 1.40 28.21 -6.58
CA PHE A 44 1.71 26.79 -6.75
C PHE A 44 0.58 26.04 -7.48
N ARG A 45 -0.44 26.76 -7.95
CA ARG A 45 -1.60 26.14 -8.59
C ARG A 45 -1.22 25.65 -9.98
N ARG A 46 -1.48 24.37 -10.21
CA ARG A 46 -1.42 23.73 -11.52
C ARG A 46 -2.82 23.35 -11.94
N GLU A 47 -3.23 23.84 -13.10
CA GLU A 47 -4.52 23.53 -13.72
C GLU A 47 -4.41 22.28 -14.60
N PHE A 48 -5.42 21.42 -14.53
CA PHE A 48 -5.60 20.24 -15.37
C PHE A 48 -6.90 20.41 -16.12
N ASN A 49 -6.80 20.74 -17.40
CA ASN A 49 -7.94 20.99 -18.27
C ASN A 49 -7.98 19.93 -19.37
N PHE A 50 -8.76 18.89 -19.14
CA PHE A 50 -9.11 17.88 -20.11
C PHE A 50 -10.51 18.15 -20.68
N SER A 51 -10.78 17.64 -21.86
CA SER A 51 -12.05 17.71 -22.58
C SER A 51 -13.25 17.22 -21.77
N ILE A 52 -13.01 16.29 -20.84
CA ILE A 52 -14.03 15.67 -19.98
C ILE A 52 -13.96 16.12 -18.52
N PHE A 53 -12.94 16.91 -18.15
CA PHE A 53 -12.63 17.21 -16.75
C PHE A 53 -11.77 18.46 -16.59
N SER A 54 -12.15 19.35 -15.67
CA SER A 54 -11.27 20.43 -15.20
C SER A 54 -11.07 20.37 -13.70
N GLY A 55 -9.83 20.55 -13.24
CA GLY A 55 -9.52 20.70 -11.83
C GLY A 55 -8.10 21.19 -11.62
N SER A 56 -7.77 21.54 -10.39
CA SER A 56 -6.48 22.14 -10.03
C SER A 56 -5.86 21.43 -8.83
N LEU A 57 -4.53 21.48 -8.76
CA LEU A 57 -3.76 21.06 -7.59
C LEU A 57 -2.81 22.17 -7.17
N VAL A 58 -2.68 22.38 -5.87
CA VAL A 58 -1.69 23.28 -5.27
C VAL A 58 -0.46 22.45 -4.92
N LEU A 59 0.53 22.46 -5.81
CA LEU A 59 1.74 21.64 -5.73
C LEU A 59 2.85 22.35 -4.94
N THR A 60 2.60 22.58 -3.65
CA THR A 60 3.64 23.15 -2.77
C THR A 60 4.83 22.22 -2.61
N ALA A 61 5.96 22.75 -2.14
CA ALA A 61 7.14 21.94 -1.82
C ALA A 61 6.83 20.79 -0.84
N THR A 62 5.91 20.98 0.11
CA THR A 62 5.48 19.91 1.02
C THR A 62 4.66 18.84 0.30
N CYS A 63 3.74 19.24 -0.57
CA CYS A 63 2.98 18.29 -1.40
C CYS A 63 3.93 17.46 -2.30
N CYS A 64 4.87 18.11 -2.99
CA CYS A 64 5.84 17.44 -3.84
C CYS A 64 6.75 16.48 -3.06
N ARG A 65 7.22 16.87 -1.87
CA ARG A 65 7.99 15.96 -0.99
C ARG A 65 7.18 14.73 -0.58
N LYS A 66 5.91 14.92 -0.23
CA LYS A 66 5.01 13.82 0.14
C LYS A 66 4.77 12.87 -1.04
N LEU A 67 4.57 13.41 -2.24
CA LEU A 67 4.44 12.66 -3.49
C LEU A 67 5.69 11.85 -3.80
N GLN A 68 6.87 12.47 -3.72
CA GLN A 68 8.15 11.82 -3.95
C GLN A 68 8.37 10.68 -2.94
N HIS A 69 8.20 10.96 -1.64
CA HIS A 69 8.37 9.96 -0.60
C HIS A 69 7.41 8.78 -0.75
N THR A 70 6.15 9.05 -1.12
CA THR A 70 5.15 7.98 -1.35
C THR A 70 5.52 7.15 -2.58
N SER A 71 6.01 7.78 -3.65
CA SER A 71 6.49 7.09 -4.84
C SER A 71 7.67 6.17 -4.50
N GLU A 72 8.65 6.65 -3.73
CA GLU A 72 9.79 5.84 -3.30
C GLU A 72 9.36 4.62 -2.47
N LEU A 73 8.37 4.78 -1.58
CA LEU A 73 7.79 3.68 -0.82
C LEU A 73 7.08 2.65 -1.71
N LEU A 74 6.35 3.13 -2.72
CA LEU A 74 5.65 2.30 -3.69
C LEU A 74 6.63 1.35 -4.42
N PHE A 75 7.75 1.89 -4.93
CA PHE A 75 8.77 1.09 -5.61
C PHE A 75 9.52 0.11 -4.70
N ARG A 76 9.59 0.38 -3.39
CA ARG A 76 10.22 -0.53 -2.42
C ARG A 76 9.27 -1.65 -1.95
N CYS A 77 7.97 -1.54 -2.20
CA CYS A 77 6.98 -2.51 -1.77
C CYS A 77 7.03 -3.77 -2.65
N HIS A 78 7.67 -4.84 -2.17
CA HIS A 78 7.80 -6.13 -2.87
C HIS A 78 6.56 -7.02 -2.71
N LYS A 79 5.36 -6.47 -2.96
CA LYS A 79 4.17 -7.31 -3.08
C LYS A 79 4.16 -7.84 -4.50
N GLU A 80 4.67 -9.04 -4.72
CA GLU A 80 4.70 -9.66 -6.05
C GLU A 80 3.34 -9.50 -6.74
N GLN A 81 3.38 -8.82 -7.88
CA GLN A 81 2.24 -8.71 -8.77
C GLN A 81 1.80 -10.12 -9.16
N GLY A 82 0.63 -10.53 -8.70
CA GLY A 82 -0.17 -11.52 -9.42
C GLY A 82 -0.72 -10.91 -10.71
N THR A 83 0.14 -10.39 -11.59
CA THR A 83 -0.32 -9.84 -12.87
C THR A 83 -0.68 -10.98 -13.80
N ALA A 84 -1.91 -10.94 -14.30
CA ALA A 84 -2.38 -11.88 -15.31
C ALA A 84 -1.40 -11.90 -16.48
N SER A 85 -0.98 -13.08 -16.92
CA SER A 85 -0.01 -13.28 -18.02
C SER A 85 -0.41 -12.58 -19.32
N ALA A 86 -1.69 -12.25 -19.50
CA ALA A 86 -2.21 -11.48 -20.62
C ALA A 86 -1.73 -10.01 -20.61
N LEU A 87 -1.74 -9.34 -19.45
CA LEU A 87 -1.32 -7.93 -19.34
C LEU A 87 0.16 -7.76 -19.67
N GLN A 88 1.01 -8.65 -19.15
CA GLN A 88 2.45 -8.64 -19.44
C GLN A 88 2.73 -8.79 -20.94
N LYS A 89 2.01 -9.69 -21.63
CA LYS A 89 2.13 -9.86 -23.09
C LYS A 89 1.74 -8.59 -23.85
N VAL A 90 0.64 -7.95 -23.46
CA VAL A 90 0.20 -6.69 -24.09
C VAL A 90 1.24 -5.60 -23.88
N MET A 91 1.80 -5.46 -22.67
CA MET A 91 2.84 -4.47 -22.38
C MET A 91 4.10 -4.68 -23.22
N LEU A 92 4.53 -5.93 -23.43
CA LEU A 92 5.65 -6.26 -24.31
C LEU A 92 5.38 -5.88 -25.79
N LEU A 93 4.12 -5.95 -26.23
CA LEU A 93 3.74 -5.61 -27.61
C LEU A 93 3.71 -4.11 -27.87
N VAL A 94 3.39 -3.31 -26.85
CA VAL A 94 3.25 -1.84 -26.98
C VAL A 94 4.49 -1.07 -26.53
N GLN A 95 5.49 -1.76 -25.97
CA GLN A 95 6.70 -1.13 -25.44
C GLN A 95 7.41 -0.30 -26.51
N GLY A 96 7.72 0.96 -26.18
CA GLY A 96 8.42 1.89 -27.07
C GLY A 96 7.58 2.44 -28.23
N GLN A 97 6.28 2.15 -28.27
CA GLN A 97 5.37 2.75 -29.24
C GLN A 97 4.91 4.14 -28.77
N LYS A 98 4.71 5.06 -29.73
CA LYS A 98 3.92 6.26 -29.46
C LYS A 98 2.47 5.84 -29.23
N HIS A 99 1.79 6.46 -28.27
CA HIS A 99 0.41 6.12 -27.93
C HIS A 99 0.23 4.69 -27.40
N TRP A 100 1.22 4.22 -26.64
CA TRP A 100 1.25 2.84 -26.12
C TRP A 100 0.03 2.51 -25.26
N LEU A 101 -0.53 3.49 -24.54
CA LEU A 101 -1.67 3.26 -23.64
C LEU A 101 -2.93 3.04 -24.46
N GLN A 102 -3.17 3.85 -25.50
CA GLN A 102 -4.28 3.65 -26.43
C GLN A 102 -4.21 2.28 -27.09
N ARG A 103 -3.01 1.89 -27.54
CA ARG A 103 -2.82 0.58 -28.16
C ARG A 103 -3.04 -0.58 -27.19
N ALA A 104 -2.59 -0.43 -25.94
CA ALA A 104 -2.84 -1.43 -24.90
C ALA A 104 -4.33 -1.59 -24.61
N MET A 105 -5.06 -0.48 -24.56
CA MET A 105 -6.51 -0.48 -24.33
C MET A 105 -7.26 -1.18 -25.46
N GLU A 106 -6.89 -0.93 -26.72
CA GLU A 106 -7.45 -1.65 -27.87
C GLU A 106 -7.23 -3.17 -27.75
N LEU A 107 -6.00 -3.59 -27.45
CA LEU A 107 -5.64 -5.01 -27.31
C LEU A 107 -6.35 -5.70 -26.15
N LEU A 108 -6.68 -4.95 -25.09
CA LEU A 108 -7.41 -5.43 -23.92
C LEU A 108 -8.93 -5.23 -24.02
N SER A 109 -9.43 -4.64 -25.12
CA SER A 109 -10.85 -4.28 -25.29
C SER A 109 -11.40 -3.37 -24.18
N LEU A 110 -10.56 -2.44 -23.69
CA LEU A 110 -10.92 -1.46 -22.66
C LEU A 110 -11.61 -0.23 -23.27
N PRO A 111 -12.47 0.47 -22.50
CA PRO A 111 -13.15 1.68 -22.99
C PRO A 111 -12.14 2.78 -23.32
N PRO A 112 -12.29 3.48 -24.47
CA PRO A 112 -11.33 4.48 -24.90
C PRO A 112 -11.31 5.69 -23.96
N LEU A 113 -10.12 6.27 -23.80
CA LEU A 113 -9.90 7.52 -23.07
C LEU A 113 -9.83 8.68 -24.06
N ALA A 114 -10.18 9.88 -23.60
CA ALA A 114 -9.95 11.09 -24.38
C ALA A 114 -8.45 11.26 -24.70
N CYS A 115 -8.14 11.83 -25.87
CA CYS A 115 -6.76 11.90 -26.36
C CYS A 115 -5.84 12.73 -25.45
N ASP A 116 -6.35 13.81 -24.88
CA ASP A 116 -5.65 14.68 -23.94
C ASP A 116 -5.37 13.99 -22.59
N VAL A 117 -6.33 13.20 -22.09
CA VAL A 117 -6.14 12.35 -20.91
C VAL A 117 -5.08 11.30 -21.18
N SER A 118 -5.16 10.63 -22.33
CA SER A 118 -4.18 9.59 -22.71
C SER A 118 -2.78 10.17 -22.81
N ALA A 119 -2.63 11.33 -23.45
CA ALA A 119 -1.35 12.02 -23.59
C ALA A 119 -0.74 12.36 -22.21
N PHE A 120 -1.54 12.84 -21.26
CA PHE A 120 -1.08 13.12 -19.91
C PHE A 120 -0.66 11.85 -19.15
N LEU A 121 -1.39 10.75 -19.30
CA LEU A 121 -1.05 9.48 -18.64
C LEU A 121 0.20 8.80 -19.22
N GLU A 122 0.47 9.04 -20.51
CA GLU A 122 1.66 8.56 -21.21
C GLU A 122 2.91 9.40 -20.92
N ASP A 123 2.76 10.61 -20.38
CA ASP A 123 3.87 11.49 -20.07
C ASP A 123 4.72 10.92 -18.91
N GLU A 124 5.97 10.54 -19.23
CA GLU A 124 6.90 10.00 -18.24
C GLU A 124 7.53 11.09 -17.36
N GLU A 125 7.50 12.36 -17.78
CA GLU A 125 7.93 13.48 -16.93
C GLU A 125 6.97 13.68 -15.76
N GLU A 126 5.70 13.25 -15.93
CA GLU A 126 4.71 13.33 -14.87
C GLU A 126 4.88 12.22 -13.82
N PRO A 127 4.86 12.59 -12.52
CA PRO A 127 4.98 11.62 -11.44
C PRO A 127 3.94 10.50 -11.55
N LEU A 128 4.38 9.25 -11.42
CA LEU A 128 3.52 8.06 -11.55
C LEU A 128 2.25 8.14 -10.71
N LEU A 129 2.39 8.54 -9.44
CA LEU A 129 1.25 8.65 -8.52
C LEU A 129 0.31 9.82 -8.87
N LEU A 130 0.80 10.87 -9.53
CA LEU A 130 -0.07 11.94 -10.03
C LEU A 130 -0.92 11.45 -11.21
N ARG A 131 -0.31 10.70 -12.13
CA ARG A 131 -1.02 10.04 -13.24
C ARG A 131 -2.07 9.06 -12.72
N CYS A 132 -1.69 8.22 -11.75
CA CYS A 132 -2.61 7.29 -11.09
C CYS A 132 -3.75 8.00 -10.35
N PHE A 133 -3.46 9.10 -9.65
CA PHE A 133 -4.48 9.90 -8.98
C PHE A 133 -5.49 10.47 -9.96
N LEU A 134 -5.04 11.12 -11.04
CA LEU A 134 -5.95 11.70 -12.03
C LEU A 134 -6.78 10.63 -12.74
N LEU A 135 -6.19 9.46 -13.02
CA LEU A 135 -6.93 8.29 -13.50
C LEU A 135 -8.07 7.89 -12.53
N SER A 136 -7.81 7.88 -11.21
CA SER A 136 -8.82 7.57 -10.19
C SER A 136 -9.94 8.61 -10.10
N VAL A 137 -9.63 9.88 -10.39
CA VAL A 137 -10.62 10.97 -10.45
C VAL A 137 -11.57 10.79 -11.62
N LEU A 138 -11.05 10.29 -12.75
CA LEU A 138 -11.80 10.05 -13.98
C LEU A 138 -12.58 8.71 -13.97
N HIS A 139 -12.64 8.00 -12.83
CA HIS A 139 -13.32 6.71 -12.69
C HIS A 139 -12.80 5.61 -13.63
N ALA A 140 -11.53 5.66 -13.98
CA ALA A 140 -10.98 4.72 -14.94
C ALA A 140 -10.59 3.37 -14.32
N ASP A 141 -10.68 2.35 -15.16
CA ASP A 141 -10.57 0.94 -14.83
C ASP A 141 -9.25 0.58 -14.12
N THR A 142 -9.34 -0.29 -13.12
CA THR A 142 -8.20 -0.97 -12.48
C THR A 142 -7.20 -1.54 -13.48
N GLN A 143 -7.65 -2.02 -14.64
CA GLN A 143 -6.80 -2.53 -15.71
C GLN A 143 -5.97 -1.44 -16.40
N ILE A 144 -6.52 -0.24 -16.58
CA ILE A 144 -5.77 0.91 -17.12
C ILE A 144 -4.68 1.32 -16.12
N CYS A 145 -5.01 1.35 -14.83
CA CYS A 145 -4.02 1.57 -13.78
C CYS A 145 -2.93 0.50 -13.81
N ALA A 146 -3.31 -0.78 -14.00
CA ALA A 146 -2.36 -1.89 -14.13
C ALA A 146 -1.38 -1.70 -15.31
N CYS A 147 -1.88 -1.24 -16.46
CA CYS A 147 -1.04 -0.92 -17.62
C CYS A 147 0.00 0.17 -17.28
N ILE A 148 -0.41 1.25 -16.62
CA ILE A 148 0.48 2.35 -16.21
C ILE A 148 1.54 1.87 -15.21
N LEU A 149 1.15 1.08 -14.22
CA LEU A 149 2.08 0.53 -13.23
C LEU A 149 3.08 -0.45 -13.85
N LEU A 150 2.62 -1.33 -14.74
CA LEU A 150 3.48 -2.25 -15.46
C LEU A 150 4.47 -1.52 -16.38
N HIS A 151 4.01 -0.50 -17.11
CA HIS A 151 4.87 0.31 -17.97
C HIS A 151 5.95 1.03 -17.16
N ALA A 152 5.61 1.52 -15.96
CA ALA A 152 6.56 2.14 -15.04
C ALA A 152 7.44 1.13 -14.26
N ALA A 153 7.35 -0.17 -14.54
CA ALA A 153 8.01 -1.24 -13.80
C ALA A 153 7.75 -1.18 -12.28
N CYS A 154 6.57 -0.68 -11.89
CA CYS A 154 6.18 -0.58 -10.50
C CYS A 154 5.60 -1.92 -10.00
N PRO A 155 6.17 -2.54 -8.95
CA PRO A 155 5.82 -3.90 -8.53
C PRO A 155 4.52 -3.98 -7.71
N VAL A 156 3.75 -2.91 -7.59
CA VAL A 156 2.57 -2.85 -6.71
C VAL A 156 1.30 -3.36 -7.40
N ASN A 157 0.41 -3.98 -6.63
CA ASN A 157 -0.92 -4.40 -7.08
C ASN A 157 -1.81 -3.15 -7.36
N PRO A 158 -2.46 -3.05 -8.54
CA PRO A 158 -3.31 -1.91 -8.91
C PRO A 158 -4.45 -1.61 -7.92
N THR A 159 -4.95 -2.63 -7.20
CA THR A 159 -5.99 -2.46 -6.16
C THR A 159 -5.58 -1.50 -5.05
N LEU A 160 -4.27 -1.43 -4.72
CA LEU A 160 -3.72 -0.49 -3.73
C LEU A 160 -3.97 0.98 -4.15
N ILE A 161 -4.08 1.23 -5.45
CA ILE A 161 -4.30 2.58 -5.98
C ILE A 161 -5.79 2.86 -6.17
N CYS A 162 -6.56 1.86 -6.60
CA CYS A 162 -7.96 2.04 -7.01
C CYS A 162 -8.99 1.92 -5.88
N GLU A 163 -8.66 1.38 -4.70
CA GLU A 163 -9.59 1.18 -3.58
C GLU A 163 -9.94 2.44 -2.77
N GLN A 164 -9.58 3.63 -3.25
CA GLN A 164 -9.78 4.84 -2.49
C GLN A 164 -11.15 5.45 -2.73
N GLU A 165 -11.90 5.65 -1.63
CA GLU A 165 -13.27 6.13 -1.64
C GLU A 165 -13.42 7.38 -2.52
N VAL A 166 -14.40 7.30 -3.42
CA VAL A 166 -14.80 8.38 -4.32
C VAL A 166 -15.43 9.47 -3.46
N TYR A 167 -14.65 10.51 -3.14
CA TYR A 167 -15.24 11.76 -2.65
C TYR A 167 -16.01 12.42 -3.80
N GLN A 168 -17.34 12.31 -3.75
CA GLN A 168 -18.25 13.07 -4.59
C GLN A 168 -18.33 14.49 -4.07
N LYS A 169 -17.44 15.35 -4.56
CA LYS A 169 -17.72 16.77 -4.71
C LYS A 169 -16.91 17.29 -5.89
N THR A 170 -17.62 17.95 -6.80
CA THR A 170 -17.11 18.77 -7.90
C THR A 170 -16.36 19.97 -7.32
N ALA A 171 -15.23 19.73 -6.66
CA ALA A 171 -14.34 20.78 -6.19
C ALA A 171 -13.33 21.06 -7.31
N SER A 172 -13.19 22.33 -7.69
CA SER A 172 -12.14 22.80 -8.60
C SER A 172 -10.75 22.58 -8.01
N ASP A 173 -10.62 22.57 -6.68
CA ASP A 173 -9.39 22.25 -5.97
C ASP A 173 -9.40 20.78 -5.52
N LEU A 174 -8.55 19.97 -6.16
CA LEU A 174 -8.39 18.54 -5.89
C LEU A 174 -7.32 18.26 -4.83
N THR A 175 -6.63 19.28 -4.32
CA THR A 175 -5.46 19.10 -3.45
C THR A 175 -5.78 18.31 -2.17
N PRO A 176 -6.90 18.55 -1.46
CA PRO A 176 -7.25 17.73 -0.30
C PRO A 176 -7.40 16.25 -0.65
N ARG A 177 -8.05 15.96 -1.78
CA ARG A 177 -8.25 14.59 -2.28
C ARG A 177 -6.93 13.94 -2.68
N PHE A 178 -6.03 14.69 -3.31
CA PHE A 178 -4.70 14.20 -3.66
C PHE A 178 -3.84 13.89 -2.42
N LEU A 179 -3.87 14.76 -1.41
CA LEU A 179 -3.14 14.54 -0.17
C LEU A 179 -3.67 13.34 0.61
N ALA A 180 -5.00 13.18 0.67
CA ALA A 180 -5.64 12.00 1.22
C ALA A 180 -5.27 10.75 0.42
N PHE A 181 -5.13 10.88 -0.90
CA PHE A 181 -4.75 9.77 -1.76
C PHE A 181 -3.35 9.23 -1.46
N LEU A 182 -2.38 10.14 -1.32
CA LEU A 182 -1.03 9.80 -0.91
C LEU A 182 -1.01 9.15 0.48
N ASP A 183 -1.78 9.65 1.45
CA ASP A 183 -1.86 9.04 2.78
C ASP A 183 -2.49 7.64 2.76
N GLY A 184 -3.55 7.44 1.97
CA GLY A 184 -4.18 6.13 1.79
C GLY A 184 -3.20 5.08 1.29
N ILE A 185 -2.39 5.41 0.28
CA ILE A 185 -1.33 4.54 -0.24
C ILE A 185 -0.31 4.22 0.85
N ARG A 186 0.20 5.22 1.56
CA ARG A 186 1.19 5.02 2.64
C ARG A 186 0.64 4.13 3.76
N LEU A 187 -0.62 4.32 4.13
CA LEU A 187 -1.30 3.49 5.12
C LEU A 187 -1.46 2.05 4.63
N GLN A 188 -1.85 1.83 3.38
CA GLN A 188 -1.98 0.47 2.81
C GLN A 188 -0.64 -0.25 2.68
N ILE A 189 0.43 0.47 2.31
CA ILE A 189 1.80 -0.07 2.33
C ILE A 189 2.19 -0.45 3.76
N SER A 190 1.95 0.42 4.73
CA SER A 190 2.26 0.16 6.15
C SER A 190 1.49 -1.05 6.69
N ARG A 191 0.19 -1.15 6.38
CA ARG A 191 -0.65 -2.32 6.71
C ARG A 191 -0.14 -3.59 6.04
N SER A 192 0.28 -3.51 4.78
CA SER A 192 0.84 -4.64 4.05
C SER A 192 2.16 -5.12 4.66
N MET A 193 3.04 -4.21 5.11
CA MET A 193 4.27 -4.60 5.82
C MET A 193 3.99 -5.27 7.17
N LEU A 194 3.01 -4.76 7.93
CA LEU A 194 2.57 -5.39 9.19
C LEU A 194 1.95 -6.77 8.94
N SER A 195 1.13 -6.89 7.88
CA SER A 195 0.57 -8.17 7.48
C SER A 195 1.64 -9.16 7.05
N LEU A 196 2.69 -8.76 6.34
CA LEU A 196 3.81 -9.65 5.98
C LEU A 196 4.48 -10.24 7.23
N THR A 197 4.73 -9.41 8.26
CA THR A 197 5.27 -9.89 9.53
C THR A 197 4.33 -10.84 10.29
N GLU A 198 3.01 -10.65 10.18
CA GLU A 198 2.03 -11.55 10.81
C GLU A 198 1.81 -12.83 9.99
N THR A 199 1.79 -12.75 8.66
CA THR A 199 1.65 -13.89 7.75
C THR A 199 2.87 -14.79 7.76
N ASP A 200 4.08 -14.29 7.99
CA ASP A 200 5.24 -15.17 8.16
C ASP A 200 5.14 -16.03 9.42
N ILE A 201 4.56 -15.49 10.49
CA ILE A 201 4.33 -16.19 11.76
C ILE A 201 3.16 -17.19 11.61
N THR A 202 2.05 -16.77 11.00
CA THR A 202 0.83 -17.59 10.87
C THR A 202 0.85 -18.57 9.70
N ALA A 203 1.58 -18.32 8.61
CA ALA A 203 1.66 -19.24 7.47
C ALA A 203 2.33 -20.57 7.85
N SER A 204 3.30 -20.54 8.76
CA SER A 204 3.88 -21.76 9.32
C SER A 204 2.83 -22.62 10.04
N GLN A 205 1.78 -22.02 10.60
CA GLN A 205 0.72 -22.72 11.32
C GLN A 205 -0.27 -23.45 10.39
N THR A 206 -0.34 -23.08 9.10
CA THR A 206 -1.23 -23.71 8.11
C THR A 206 -0.52 -24.66 7.14
N MET A 207 0.82 -24.56 7.01
CA MET A 207 1.61 -25.34 6.04
C MET A 207 1.58 -26.85 6.27
N GLN A 208 1.60 -27.65 5.20
CA GLN A 208 1.70 -29.11 5.31
C GLN A 208 3.15 -29.55 5.60
N LEU A 209 3.34 -30.80 6.04
CA LEU A 209 4.67 -31.33 6.42
C LEU A 209 5.73 -31.15 5.31
N GLN A 210 5.34 -31.39 4.05
CA GLN A 210 6.24 -31.28 2.89
C GLN A 210 6.71 -29.84 2.67
N GLU A 211 5.84 -28.85 2.87
CA GLU A 211 6.18 -27.43 2.73
C GLU A 211 7.10 -26.97 3.87
N LEU A 212 6.86 -27.47 5.09
CA LEU A 212 7.71 -27.19 6.24
C LEU A 212 9.12 -27.82 6.11
N GLN A 213 9.22 -29.00 5.50
CA GLN A 213 10.52 -29.64 5.21
C GLN A 213 11.34 -28.84 4.21
N VAL A 214 10.69 -28.28 3.17
CA VAL A 214 11.36 -27.39 2.20
C VAL A 214 11.78 -26.07 2.87
N ARG A 215 10.92 -25.50 3.72
CA ARG A 215 11.18 -24.23 4.41
C ARG A 215 12.26 -24.35 5.49
N PHE A 216 12.35 -25.50 6.16
CA PHE A 216 13.27 -25.75 7.27
C PHE A 216 14.03 -27.07 7.12
N PRO A 217 14.98 -27.18 6.18
CA PRO A 217 15.70 -28.41 5.89
C PRO A 217 16.60 -28.90 7.04
N GLU A 218 16.91 -28.02 7.99
CA GLU A 218 17.73 -28.33 9.17
C GLU A 218 16.94 -29.01 10.30
N LEU A 219 15.61 -28.93 10.28
CA LEU A 219 14.76 -29.54 11.30
C LEU A 219 14.56 -31.02 10.99
N ARG A 220 14.54 -31.84 12.05
CA ARG A 220 14.26 -33.26 11.91
C ARG A 220 12.79 -33.48 11.61
N GLU A 221 12.49 -34.50 10.82
CA GLU A 221 11.12 -34.85 10.46
C GLU A 221 10.20 -35.05 11.67
N GLN A 222 10.68 -35.72 12.73
CA GLN A 222 9.91 -35.90 13.97
C GLN A 222 9.55 -34.58 14.68
N GLN A 223 10.37 -33.54 14.53
CA GLN A 223 10.09 -32.21 15.10
C GLN A 223 8.98 -31.51 14.32
N LEU A 224 9.01 -31.61 12.99
CA LEU A 224 8.01 -31.04 12.10
C LEU A 224 6.67 -31.77 12.19
N LEU A 225 6.70 -33.11 12.26
CA LEU A 225 5.52 -33.94 12.50
C LEU A 225 4.84 -33.58 13.82
N PHE A 226 5.62 -33.45 14.90
CA PHE A 226 5.07 -33.02 16.17
C PHE A 226 4.40 -31.66 16.06
N TYR A 227 5.03 -30.69 15.38
CA TYR A 227 4.44 -29.38 15.16
C TYR A 227 3.14 -29.45 14.36
N VAL A 228 3.10 -30.19 13.25
CA VAL A 228 1.89 -30.37 12.42
C VAL A 228 0.73 -30.97 13.24
N ASP A 229 1.03 -31.96 14.08
CA ASP A 229 0.04 -32.62 14.94
C ASP A 229 -0.38 -31.76 16.15
N HIS A 230 0.51 -30.87 16.61
CA HIS A 230 0.39 -30.10 17.85
C HIS A 230 0.51 -28.58 17.63
N ARG A 231 -0.18 -28.06 16.62
CA ARG A 231 -0.23 -26.60 16.30
C ARG A 231 -1.57 -25.94 16.60
N LYS A 232 -2.44 -26.58 17.40
CA LYS A 232 -3.75 -26.00 17.72
C LYS A 232 -3.56 -24.68 18.48
N PRO A 233 -4.16 -23.57 18.00
CA PRO A 233 -4.01 -22.27 18.65
C PRO A 233 -4.41 -22.35 20.12
N TYR A 234 -3.66 -21.63 20.98
CA TYR A 234 -3.91 -21.54 22.42
C TYR A 234 -3.81 -22.86 23.21
N CYS A 235 -3.31 -23.94 22.60
CA CYS A 235 -2.96 -25.16 23.31
C CYS A 235 -1.51 -25.11 23.82
N TYR A 236 -1.31 -25.57 25.06
CA TYR A 236 0.01 -25.62 25.68
C TYR A 236 0.62 -27.01 25.54
N TYR A 237 1.85 -27.04 25.04
CA TYR A 237 2.65 -28.23 24.88
C TYR A 237 3.91 -28.15 25.74
N THR A 238 4.43 -29.30 26.14
CA THR A 238 5.58 -29.42 27.05
C THR A 238 6.66 -30.30 26.46
N ILE A 239 7.88 -30.12 26.96
CA ILE A 239 9.02 -30.97 26.58
C ILE A 239 8.72 -32.46 26.81
N ARG A 240 7.99 -32.80 27.88
CA ARG A 240 7.61 -34.20 28.19
C ARG A 240 6.72 -34.82 27.10
N GLN A 241 5.76 -34.07 26.57
CA GLN A 241 4.90 -34.55 25.48
C GLN A 241 5.70 -34.80 24.21
N PHE A 242 6.69 -33.94 23.90
CA PHE A 242 7.60 -34.19 22.79
C PHE A 242 8.49 -35.42 23.02
N MET A 243 9.01 -35.60 24.25
CA MET A 243 9.80 -36.79 24.60
C MET A 243 9.01 -38.08 24.41
N GLU A 244 7.76 -38.11 24.86
CA GLU A 244 6.86 -39.26 24.72
C GLU A 244 6.52 -39.51 23.25
N TYR A 245 6.29 -38.45 22.47
CA TYR A 245 5.98 -38.55 21.05
C TYR A 245 7.15 -39.08 20.21
N ALA A 246 8.35 -38.51 20.39
CA ALA A 246 9.52 -38.82 19.57
C ALA A 246 10.42 -39.93 20.16
N GLY A 247 10.17 -40.38 21.40
CA GLY A 247 10.95 -41.41 22.09
C GLY A 247 12.39 -40.97 22.42
N VAL A 248 12.61 -39.69 22.73
CA VAL A 248 13.96 -39.11 22.93
C VAL A 248 14.22 -38.69 24.37
N CYS A 249 15.50 -38.52 24.73
CA CYS A 249 15.90 -38.03 26.05
C CYS A 249 15.58 -36.53 26.23
N ASN A 250 15.58 -36.07 27.48
CA ASN A 250 15.11 -34.73 27.84
C ASN A 250 15.89 -33.59 27.15
N GLU A 251 17.21 -33.73 27.05
CA GLU A 251 18.05 -32.70 26.45
C GLU A 251 17.82 -32.59 24.94
N THR A 252 17.67 -33.72 24.25
CA THR A 252 17.33 -33.74 22.83
C THR A 252 15.95 -33.13 22.58
N ALA A 253 14.96 -33.42 23.42
CA ALA A 253 13.64 -32.80 23.34
C ALA A 253 13.68 -31.29 23.62
N ARG A 254 14.48 -30.84 24.59
CA ARG A 254 14.65 -29.42 24.91
C ARG A 254 15.24 -28.66 23.73
N CYS A 255 16.36 -29.13 23.19
CA CYS A 255 17.01 -28.52 22.03
C CYS A 255 16.07 -28.49 20.81
N ALA A 256 15.33 -29.57 20.58
CA ALA A 256 14.34 -29.64 19.51
C ALA A 256 13.24 -28.57 19.63
N MET A 257 12.65 -28.45 20.82
CA MET A 257 11.60 -27.46 21.07
C MET A 257 12.14 -26.03 21.05
N GLU A 258 13.39 -25.80 21.47
CA GLU A 258 14.06 -24.50 21.37
C GLU A 258 14.32 -24.09 19.91
N GLN A 259 14.71 -25.02 19.05
CA GLN A 259 14.86 -24.77 17.61
C GLN A 259 13.52 -24.35 16.97
N LEU A 260 12.42 -25.01 17.32
CA LEU A 260 11.08 -24.63 16.84
C LEU A 260 10.67 -23.22 17.30
N VAL A 261 11.07 -22.80 18.51
CA VAL A 261 10.84 -21.42 18.99
C VAL A 261 11.69 -20.41 18.23
N GLN A 262 12.96 -20.71 17.96
CA GLN A 262 13.84 -19.83 17.19
C GLN A 262 13.33 -19.58 15.77
N ARG A 263 12.67 -20.58 15.17
CA ARG A 263 12.04 -20.48 13.85
C ARG A 263 10.59 -19.95 13.90
N GLN A 264 10.16 -19.44 15.06
CA GLN A 264 8.83 -18.87 15.31
C GLN A 264 7.65 -19.83 15.11
N CYS A 265 7.88 -21.15 15.08
CA CYS A 265 6.81 -22.14 15.06
C CYS A 265 6.05 -22.21 16.40
N TYR A 266 6.73 -21.93 17.52
CA TYR A 266 6.12 -21.86 18.85
C TYR A 266 6.56 -20.61 19.61
N GLN A 267 5.68 -20.11 20.49
CA GLN A 267 6.04 -19.17 21.55
C GLN A 267 6.32 -19.93 22.84
N ARG A 268 7.34 -19.50 23.59
CA ARG A 268 7.70 -20.07 24.89
C ARG A 268 7.24 -19.17 26.02
N ARG A 269 6.45 -19.71 26.95
CA ARG A 269 6.07 -19.02 28.19
C ARG A 269 6.46 -19.85 29.40
N ARG A 270 6.86 -19.18 30.48
CA ARG A 270 7.10 -19.81 31.77
C ARG A 270 5.81 -19.78 32.59
N VAL A 271 5.31 -20.95 32.96
CA VAL A 271 4.14 -21.10 33.85
C VAL A 271 4.62 -21.81 35.12
N GLY A 272 4.80 -21.03 36.18
CA GLY A 272 5.39 -21.50 37.44
C GLY A 272 6.84 -21.98 37.27
N LYS A 273 7.09 -23.27 37.54
CA LYS A 273 8.42 -23.91 37.42
C LYS A 273 8.65 -24.60 36.07
N LYS A 274 7.70 -24.55 35.13
CA LYS A 274 7.77 -25.27 33.85
C LYS A 274 7.71 -24.30 32.66
N TYR A 275 8.37 -24.67 31.56
CA TYR A 275 8.20 -24.02 30.27
C TYR A 275 7.11 -24.72 29.47
N VAL A 276 6.23 -23.92 28.88
CA VAL A 276 5.19 -24.36 27.95
C VAL A 276 5.38 -23.66 26.61
N TYR A 277 4.99 -24.37 25.55
CA TYR A 277 5.13 -23.97 24.16
C TYR A 277 3.74 -23.91 23.54
N TYR A 278 3.40 -22.84 22.84
CA TYR A 278 2.06 -22.65 22.26
C TYR A 278 2.12 -21.84 20.97
N THR A 279 1.11 -22.01 20.13
CA THR A 279 0.85 -21.17 18.94
C THR A 279 -0.22 -20.13 19.25
N VAL A 280 -0.09 -18.94 18.67
CA VAL A 280 -1.07 -17.83 18.76
C VAL A 280 -1.87 -17.77 17.47
#